data_AF-A0A8T5KWT4-F1
#
_entry.id   AF-A0A8T5KWT4-F1
#
_cell.length_a   1.000
_cell.length_b   1.000
_cell.length_c   1.000
_cell.angle_alpha   90.00
_cell.angle_beta   90.00
_cell.angle_gamma   90.00
#
_symmetry.space_group_name_H-M   'P 1'
#
loop_
_entity.id
_entity.type
_entity.pdbx_description
1 polymer ?
#
loop_
_entity_poly.entity_id
_entity_poly.type
_entity_poly.pdbx_seq_one_letter_code
_entity_poly.pdbx_strand_id
1 'polypeptide(L)'
;MDFEDKSRVLLPALEQAAKNNIHVRLALTGAPEKIKKISAKTNLKPFLTDSDARMYISDKKEVLFMITSEKADEEIAIWLNSPFFAQSLSGILESQVGRRSK
;
A
#
# COMPACT_ATOMS: atom_id res chain seq x y z
N MET A 1 -10.80 13.11 4.97
CA MET A 1 -9.77 12.77 5.96
C MET A 1 -8.44 12.82 5.24
N ASP A 2 -7.50 13.65 5.70
CA ASP A 2 -6.28 13.98 4.94
C ASP A 2 -5.28 12.81 4.96
N PHE A 3 -4.47 12.70 3.89
CA PHE A 3 -3.36 11.76 3.78
C PHE A 3 -2.44 11.84 5.02
N GLU A 4 -2.26 13.04 5.57
CA GLU A 4 -1.47 13.27 6.77
C GLU A 4 -2.01 12.50 7.98
N ASP A 5 -3.33 12.46 8.19
CA ASP A 5 -3.94 11.72 9.31
C ASP A 5 -3.76 10.21 9.19
N LYS A 6 -4.00 9.66 7.99
CA LYS A 6 -3.81 8.22 7.73
C LYS A 6 -2.33 7.83 7.85
N SER A 7 -1.42 8.66 7.36
CA SER A 7 0.02 8.41 7.42
C SER A 7 0.58 8.42 8.84
N ARG A 8 0.05 9.25 9.74
CA ARG A 8 0.45 9.30 11.17
C ARG A 8 0.22 7.98 11.90
N VAL A 9 -0.77 7.20 11.49
CA VAL A 9 -1.10 5.90 12.10
C VAL A 9 -0.42 4.75 11.34
N LEU A 10 -0.47 4.77 10.01
CA LEU A 10 0.01 3.67 9.19
C LEU A 10 1.54 3.57 9.14
N LEU A 11 2.25 4.69 8.98
CA LEU A 11 3.71 4.66 8.81
C LEU A 11 4.42 4.06 10.02
N PRO A 12 4.12 4.44 11.29
CA PRO A 12 4.74 3.81 12.44
C PRO A 12 4.50 2.30 12.53
N ALA A 13 3.28 1.84 12.20
CA ALA A 13 2.95 0.42 12.22
C ALA A 13 3.73 -0.37 11.15
N LEU A 14 3.85 0.17 9.94
CA LEU A 14 4.62 -0.42 8.85
C LEU A 14 6.13 -0.44 9.16
N GLU A 15 6.66 0.61 9.78
CA GLU A 15 8.05 0.63 10.23
C GLU A 15 8.32 -0.40 11.32
N GLN A 16 7.41 -0.56 12.28
CA GLN A 16 7.54 -1.58 13.30
C GLN A 16 7.51 -2.99 12.69
N ALA A 17 6.63 -3.23 11.71
CA ALA A 17 6.61 -4.48 10.96
C ALA A 17 7.96 -4.74 10.27
N ALA A 18 8.51 -3.73 9.58
CA ALA A 18 9.82 -3.85 8.93
C ALA A 18 10.96 -4.13 9.93
N LYS A 19 10.95 -3.49 11.11
CA LYS A 19 11.90 -3.77 12.21
C LYS A 19 11.79 -5.20 12.74
N ASN A 20 10.61 -5.80 12.66
CA ASN A 20 10.35 -7.18 13.05
C ASN A 20 10.66 -8.19 11.93
N ASN A 21 11.43 -7.80 10.90
CA ASN A 21 11.78 -8.61 9.73
C ASN A 21 10.57 -9.02 8.86
N ILE A 22 9.47 -8.27 8.92
CA ILE A 22 8.34 -8.44 8.00
C ILE A 22 8.64 -7.67 6.71
N HIS A 23 8.49 -8.35 5.57
CA HIS A 23 8.75 -7.74 4.27
C HIS A 23 7.62 -6.77 3.87
N VAL A 24 7.86 -5.47 4.05
CA VAL A 24 6.89 -4.41 3.72
C VAL A 24 7.17 -3.85 2.33
N ARG A 25 6.15 -3.88 1.46
CA ARG A 25 6.15 -3.18 0.17
C ARG A 25 5.06 -2.11 0.16
N LEU A 26 5.44 -0.91 -0.25
CA LEU A 26 4.55 0.26 -0.25
C LEU A 26 4.47 0.86 -1.66
N ALA A 27 3.32 0.70 -2.31
CA ALA A 27 3.00 1.34 -3.58
C ALA A 27 2.21 2.62 -3.30
N LEU A 28 2.66 3.77 -3.80
CA LEU A 28 1.97 5.05 -3.60
C LEU A 28 1.76 5.76 -4.94
N THR A 29 0.61 6.40 -5.10
CA THR A 29 0.31 7.30 -6.22
C THR A 29 0.35 8.77 -5.76
N GLY A 30 0.54 9.70 -6.69
CA GLY A 30 0.54 11.15 -6.44
C GLY A 30 1.90 11.84 -6.61
N ALA A 31 2.04 13.03 -6.01
CA ALA A 31 3.19 13.90 -6.20
C ALA A 31 4.52 13.24 -5.75
N PRO A 32 5.52 13.09 -6.65
CA PRO A 32 6.79 12.43 -6.34
C PRO A 32 7.53 13.03 -5.14
N GLU A 33 7.38 14.34 -4.91
CA GLU A 33 8.01 15.07 -3.80
C GLU A 33 7.44 14.60 -2.45
N LYS A 34 6.12 14.35 -2.38
CA LYS A 34 5.47 13.84 -1.16
C LYS A 34 5.94 12.42 -0.86
N ILE A 35 6.05 11.58 -1.89
CA ILE A 35 6.53 10.19 -1.75
C ILE A 35 8.00 10.16 -1.31
N LYS A 36 8.85 11.02 -1.88
CA LYS A 36 10.26 11.16 -1.45
C LYS A 36 10.37 11.59 0.01
N LYS A 37 9.51 12.48 0.50
CA LYS A 37 9.47 12.87 1.92
C LYS A 37 9.19 11.68 2.84
N ILE A 38 8.33 10.73 2.43
CA ILE A 38 8.06 9.52 3.21
C ILE A 38 9.31 8.63 3.28
N SER A 39 9.99 8.43 2.14
CA SER A 39 11.24 7.67 2.11
C SER A 39 12.38 8.31 2.89
N ALA A 40 12.38 9.64 3.07
CA ALA A 40 13.38 10.34 3.86
C ALA A 40 13.07 10.27 5.38
N LYS A 41 11.79 10.19 5.75
CA LYS A 41 11.33 10.11 7.14
C LYS A 41 11.31 8.68 7.69
N THR A 42 11.27 7.69 6.82
CA THR A 42 11.08 6.28 7.19
C THR A 42 12.12 5.38 6.53
N ASN A 43 12.40 4.22 7.13
CA ASN A 43 13.25 3.19 6.50
C ASN A 43 12.52 2.43 5.38
N LEU A 44 11.26 2.79 5.08
CA LEU A 44 10.47 2.20 4.02
C LEU A 44 10.93 2.73 2.66
N LYS A 45 10.90 1.86 1.65
CA LYS A 45 11.23 2.22 0.26
C LYS A 45 9.96 2.21 -0.59
N PRO A 46 9.11 3.25 -0.50
CA PRO A 46 7.93 3.33 -1.33
C PRO A 46 8.32 3.47 -2.81
N PHE A 47 7.54 2.84 -3.68
CA PHE A 47 7.65 3.03 -5.13
C PHE A 47 6.40 3.73 -5.65
N LEU A 48 6.60 4.59 -6.65
CA LEU A 48 5.51 5.31 -7.30
C LEU A 48 4.67 4.34 -8.16
N THR A 49 3.37 4.49 -8.21
CA THR A 49 2.47 3.77 -9.12
C THR A 49 1.42 4.74 -9.68
N ASP A 50 0.91 4.45 -10.88
CA ASP A 50 -0.18 5.20 -11.50
C ASP A 50 -1.56 4.59 -11.15
N SER A 51 -1.58 3.57 -10.28
CA SER A 51 -2.81 2.93 -9.82
C SER A 51 -3.47 3.70 -8.69
N ASP A 52 -4.76 3.97 -8.83
CA ASP A 52 -5.61 4.54 -7.78
C ASP A 52 -6.18 3.45 -6.84
N ALA A 53 -5.73 2.21 -6.95
CA ALA A 53 -6.18 1.12 -6.10
C ALA A 53 -5.77 1.38 -4.64
N ARG A 54 -6.72 1.26 -3.71
CA ARG A 54 -6.51 1.41 -2.28
C ARG A 54 -6.72 0.07 -1.60
N MET A 55 -5.61 -0.60 -1.25
CA MET A 55 -5.66 -1.96 -0.77
C MET A 55 -4.47 -2.34 0.12
N TYR A 56 -4.70 -3.33 0.96
CA TYR A 56 -3.71 -3.93 1.84
C TYR A 56 -3.74 -5.45 1.65
N ILE A 57 -2.56 -6.07 1.46
CA ILE A 57 -2.42 -7.53 1.38
C ILE A 57 -1.56 -7.99 2.54
N SER A 58 -2.03 -8.99 3.28
CA SER A 58 -1.25 -9.66 4.33
C SER A 58 -0.97 -11.11 3.94
N ASP A 59 0.30 -11.52 4.04
CA ASP A 59 0.79 -12.89 3.82
C ASP A 59 0.32 -13.59 2.53
N LYS A 60 -0.13 -12.82 1.54
CA LYS A 60 -0.79 -13.32 0.32
C LYS A 60 -1.97 -14.25 0.64
N LYS A 61 -2.68 -14.02 1.75
CA LYS A 61 -3.86 -14.78 2.20
C LYS A 61 -5.08 -13.90 2.39
N GLU A 62 -4.86 -12.66 2.83
CA GLU A 62 -5.92 -11.72 3.15
C GLU A 62 -5.75 -10.42 2.39
N VAL A 63 -6.86 -9.83 1.99
CA VAL A 63 -6.91 -8.53 1.33
C VAL A 63 -7.97 -7.66 1.97
N LEU A 64 -7.60 -6.44 2.33
CA LEU A 64 -8.55 -5.36 2.56
C LEU A 64 -8.54 -4.46 1.33
N PHE A 65 -9.69 -4.33 0.66
CA PHE A 65 -9.81 -3.58 -0.58
C PHE A 65 -10.87 -2.49 -0.44
N MET A 66 -10.50 -1.23 -0.64
CA MET A 66 -11.45 -0.12 -0.64
C MET A 66 -12.12 -0.05 -2.02
N ILE A 67 -13.45 -0.14 -2.07
CA ILE A 67 -14.20 -0.15 -3.34
C ILE A 67 -14.77 1.22 -3.72
N THR A 68 -14.91 2.14 -2.75
CA THR A 68 -15.29 3.52 -3.05
C THR A 68 -14.06 4.36 -3.41
N SER A 69 -14.26 5.51 -4.05
CA SER A 69 -13.18 6.46 -4.30
C SER A 69 -12.78 7.21 -3.02
N GLU A 70 -11.60 7.84 -3.00
CA GLU A 70 -11.16 8.63 -1.85
C GLU A 70 -12.04 9.85 -1.57
N LYS A 71 -12.78 10.32 -2.57
CA LYS A 71 -13.67 11.47 -2.47
C LYS A 71 -15.12 11.09 -2.16
N ALA A 72 -15.41 9.80 -1.96
CA ALA A 72 -16.75 9.36 -1.62
C ALA A 72 -17.11 9.79 -0.18
N ASP A 73 -18.38 10.13 0.03
CA ASP A 73 -18.90 10.48 1.36
C ASP A 73 -18.81 9.30 2.33
N GLU A 74 -18.84 8.07 1.80
CA GLU A 74 -18.69 6.83 2.56
C GLU A 74 -17.49 6.02 2.06
N GLU A 75 -16.64 5.57 2.99
CA GLU A 75 -15.56 4.62 2.71
C GLU A 75 -16.07 3.19 2.91
N ILE A 76 -16.22 2.44 1.82
CA ILE A 76 -16.59 1.02 1.87
C ILE A 76 -15.36 0.17 1.54
N ALA A 77 -15.10 -0.79 2.41
CA ALA A 77 -14.04 -1.76 2.26
C ALA A 77 -14.59 -3.19 2.27
N ILE A 78 -13.98 -4.06 1.47
CA ILE A 78 -14.23 -5.50 1.51
C ILE A 78 -13.00 -6.17 2.11
N TRP A 79 -13.20 -6.97 3.15
CA TRP A 79 -12.20 -7.91 3.66
C TRP A 79 -12.40 -9.27 2.99
N LEU A 80 -11.38 -9.74 2.29
CA LEU A 80 -11.36 -11.04 1.64
C LEU A 80 -10.31 -11.94 2.30
N ASN A 81 -10.76 -13.03 2.92
CA ASN A 81 -9.88 -14.11 3.34
C ASN A 81 -9.87 -15.19 2.26
N SER A 82 -9.09 -14.94 1.21
CA SER A 82 -8.97 -15.83 0.06
C SER A 82 -7.55 -15.82 -0.46
N PRO A 83 -6.77 -16.90 -0.24
CA PRO A 83 -5.42 -17.02 -0.76
C PRO A 83 -5.34 -16.84 -2.27
N PHE A 84 -6.34 -17.32 -3.02
CA PHE A 84 -6.38 -17.17 -4.47
C PHE A 84 -6.39 -15.68 -4.87
N PHE A 85 -7.36 -14.90 -4.37
CA PHE A 85 -7.45 -13.47 -4.69
C PHE A 85 -6.23 -12.69 -4.20
N ALA A 86 -5.75 -12.97 -2.98
CA ALA A 86 -4.60 -12.31 -2.41
C ALA A 86 -3.32 -12.56 -3.24
N GLN A 87 -3.13 -13.78 -3.74
CA GLN A 87 -2.01 -14.12 -4.63
C GLN A 87 -2.13 -13.45 -5.99
N SER A 88 -3.31 -13.49 -6.63
CA SER A 88 -3.53 -12.85 -7.93
C SER A 88 -3.26 -11.35 -7.87
N LEU A 89 -3.78 -10.67 -6.85
CA LEU A 89 -3.59 -9.23 -6.66
C LEU A 89 -2.13 -8.89 -6.31
N SER A 90 -1.49 -9.70 -5.47
CA SER A 90 -0.06 -9.54 -5.18
C SER A 90 0.78 -9.67 -6.45
N GLY A 91 0.44 -10.59 -7.35
CA GLY A 91 1.14 -10.79 -8.61
C GLY A 91 1.00 -9.57 -9.55
N ILE A 92 -0.18 -8.97 -9.61
CA ILE A 92 -0.40 -7.72 -10.37
C ILE A 92 0.48 -6.60 -9.84
N LEU A 93 0.50 -6.38 -8.51
CA LEU A 93 1.36 -5.38 -7.87
C LEU A 93 2.86 -5.66 -8.11
N GLU A 94 3.30 -6.90 -7.98
CA GLU A 94 4.68 -7.31 -8.22
C GLU A 94 5.13 -7.05 -9.67
N SER A 95 4.25 -7.27 -10.65
CA SER A 95 4.54 -7.00 -12.06
C SER A 95 4.79 -5.52 -12.35
N GLN A 96 4.15 -4.62 -11.59
CA GLN A 96 4.34 -3.17 -11.70
C GLN A 96 5.68 -2.72 -11.08
N VAL A 97 6.11 -3.39 -10.01
CA VAL A 97 7.42 -3.15 -9.38
C VAL A 97 8.56 -3.61 -10.30
N GLY A 98 8.44 -4.81 -10.87
CA GLY A 98 9.49 -5.42 -11.70
C GLY A 98 9.77 -4.70 -13.03
N ARG A 99 8.78 -3.99 -13.59
CA ARG A 99 8.94 -3.21 -14.83
C ARG A 99 9.84 -1.97 -14.70
N ARG A 100 10.15 -1.52 -13.49
CA ARG A 100 11.02 -0.34 -13.24
C ARG A 100 12.47 -0.68 -12.90
N SER A 101 12.84 -1.97 -12.81
CA SER A 101 14.22 -2.41 -12.55
C SER A 101 14.97 -2.86 -13.81
N LYS A 102 14.47 -2.52 -15.01
CA LYS A 102 15.17 -2.68 -16.28
C LYS A 102 15.25 -1.34 -17.00
#